data_AF-A0A348MMX5-F1
#
_entry.id   AF-A0A348MMX5-F1
#
_cell.length_a   1.000
_cell.length_b   1.000
_cell.length_c   1.000
_cell.angle_alpha   90.00
_cell.angle_beta   90.00
_cell.angle_gamma   90.00
#
_symmetry.space_group_name_H-M   'P 1'
#
loop_
_entity.id
_entity.type
_entity.pdbx_description
1 polymer ?
#
loop_
_entity_poly.entity_id
_entity_poly.type
_entity_poly.pdbx_seq_one_letter_code
_entity_poly.pdbx_strand_id
1 'polypeptide(L)'
;MRILHTIKNSIRIYYFEIILVLILVIFFNLFYPSTFSKIPQLKKGDISPKDIIAPFTFDIIKNSEILSKEKERAYDNTPPVLVYDENRNVEILNSFFSFKDLVDSLNKNVFKSDERRKILKDSVKNISDDLVNILFSEESKNVFNFVEKSLKYTLDFGVIGDKSVIPFGKDRKVSLKIGNREILKNDNEIFDLNEAKEHLKKEIIKKYSGNSYLLKYALEMFQYFLKPNIFFDRDETSFRREKAKNEVSEKVGIVLKGEIIV
;
A
#
# COMPACT_ATOMS: atom_id res chain seq x y z
N MET A 1 15.25 80.05 -87.32
CA MET A 1 14.31 79.86 -86.19
C MET A 1 13.82 78.41 -86.10
N ARG A 2 14.72 77.40 -86.08
CA ARG A 2 14.36 75.96 -86.05
C ARG A 2 15.04 75.15 -84.94
N ILE A 3 16.11 75.66 -84.34
CA ILE A 3 16.92 74.97 -83.32
C ILE A 3 16.32 75.11 -81.91
N LEU A 4 15.74 76.27 -81.60
CA LEU A 4 15.08 76.53 -80.31
C LEU A 4 13.81 75.68 -80.09
N HIS A 5 13.15 75.24 -81.17
CA HIS A 5 11.95 74.41 -81.04
C HIS A 5 12.29 72.96 -80.67
N THR A 6 13.37 72.42 -81.21
CA THR A 6 13.82 71.02 -81.00
C THR A 6 14.36 70.80 -79.58
N ILE A 7 15.06 71.80 -79.03
CA ILE A 7 15.59 71.76 -77.65
C ILE A 7 14.43 71.82 -76.63
N LYS A 8 13.44 72.70 -76.86
CA LYS A 8 12.25 72.80 -76.00
C LYS A 8 11.40 71.52 -76.02
N ASN A 9 11.35 70.82 -77.16
CA ASN A 9 10.60 69.56 -77.27
C ASN A 9 11.31 68.41 -76.55
N SER A 10 12.64 68.35 -76.62
CA SER A 10 13.45 67.34 -75.92
C SER A 10 13.38 67.49 -74.40
N ILE A 11 13.46 68.71 -73.87
CA ILE A 11 13.31 69.00 -72.43
C ILE A 11 11.90 68.61 -71.93
N ARG A 12 10.86 68.87 -72.73
CA ARG A 12 9.47 68.51 -72.40
C ARG A 12 9.24 66.99 -72.36
N ILE A 13 9.96 66.21 -73.16
CA ILE A 13 9.92 64.75 -73.17
C ILE A 13 10.53 64.19 -71.87
N TYR A 14 11.70 64.67 -71.45
CA TYR A 14 12.31 64.23 -70.18
C TYR A 14 11.46 64.58 -68.95
N TYR A 15 10.79 65.75 -68.94
CA TYR A 15 9.84 66.09 -67.87
C TYR A 15 8.64 65.12 -67.81
N PHE A 16 8.14 64.68 -68.97
CA PHE A 16 7.05 63.71 -69.04
C PHE A 16 7.48 62.34 -68.51
N GLU A 17 8.68 61.87 -68.87
CA GLU A 17 9.25 60.61 -68.37
C GLU A 17 9.47 60.65 -66.85
N ILE A 18 10.00 61.76 -66.30
CA ILE A 18 10.18 61.92 -64.85
C ILE A 18 8.83 61.89 -64.12
N ILE A 19 7.82 62.59 -64.65
CA ILE A 19 6.47 62.59 -64.08
C ILE A 19 5.85 61.19 -64.14
N LEU A 20 6.04 60.47 -65.25
CA LEU A 20 5.58 59.10 -65.42
C LEU A 20 6.21 58.18 -64.37
N VAL A 21 7.52 58.26 -64.16
CA VAL A 21 8.24 57.48 -63.15
C VAL A 21 7.74 57.84 -61.75
N LEU A 22 7.54 59.12 -61.46
CA LEU A 22 7.04 59.57 -60.15
C LEU A 22 5.63 59.02 -59.87
N ILE A 23 4.74 59.10 -60.87
CA ILE A 23 3.39 58.53 -60.80
C ILE A 23 3.47 57.02 -60.59
N LEU A 24 4.38 56.32 -61.28
CA LEU A 24 4.61 54.89 -61.09
C LEU A 24 5.08 54.55 -59.67
N VAL A 25 6.00 55.32 -59.11
CA VAL A 25 6.48 55.12 -57.73
C VAL A 25 5.37 55.35 -56.72
N ILE A 26 4.56 56.40 -56.91
CA ILE A 26 3.40 56.70 -56.07
C ILE A 26 2.36 55.58 -56.20
N PHE A 27 2.07 55.15 -57.42
CA PHE A 27 1.14 54.05 -57.72
C PHE A 27 1.60 52.75 -57.06
N PHE A 28 2.87 52.38 -57.18
CA PHE A 28 3.41 51.19 -56.51
C PHE A 28 3.34 51.29 -54.99
N ASN A 29 3.62 52.45 -54.38
CA ASN A 29 3.45 52.63 -52.94
C ASN A 29 1.99 52.56 -52.49
N LEU A 30 1.05 53.04 -53.31
CA LEU A 30 -0.38 53.03 -52.98
C LEU A 30 -0.98 51.64 -53.08
N PHE A 31 -0.60 50.87 -54.11
CA PHE A 31 -1.15 49.53 -54.37
C PHE A 31 -0.39 48.40 -53.68
N TYR A 32 0.87 48.61 -53.28
CA TYR A 32 1.69 47.64 -52.57
C TYR A 32 2.27 48.25 -51.27
N PRO A 33 1.42 48.64 -50.31
CA PRO A 33 1.88 49.08 -49.00
C PRO A 33 2.68 47.94 -48.36
N SER A 34 3.89 48.25 -47.87
CA SER A 34 4.76 47.27 -47.23
C SER A 34 4.12 46.77 -45.93
N THR A 35 3.44 45.63 -45.97
CA THR A 35 2.91 44.98 -44.78
C THR A 35 4.04 44.21 -44.12
N PHE A 36 4.75 44.83 -43.17
CA PHE A 36 5.59 44.07 -42.25
C PHE A 36 4.68 43.12 -41.47
N SER A 37 4.76 41.82 -41.74
CA SER A 37 4.01 40.82 -41.00
C SER A 37 4.34 40.95 -39.52
N LYS A 38 3.37 41.34 -38.70
CA LYS A 38 3.56 41.43 -37.25
C LYS A 38 3.85 40.03 -36.74
N ILE A 39 5.05 39.81 -36.22
CA ILE A 39 5.37 38.58 -35.49
C ILE A 39 4.35 38.48 -34.33
N PRO A 40 3.61 37.37 -34.21
CA PRO A 40 2.65 37.21 -33.12
C PRO A 40 3.38 37.34 -31.78
N GLN A 41 2.89 38.23 -30.91
CA GLN A 41 3.39 38.37 -29.55
C GLN A 41 2.79 37.25 -28.69
N LEU A 42 3.41 36.07 -28.75
CA LEU A 42 2.99 34.93 -27.92
C LEU A 42 3.34 35.21 -26.46
N LYS A 43 2.36 34.98 -25.58
CA LYS A 43 2.52 34.93 -24.14
C LYS A 43 2.50 33.48 -23.67
N LYS A 44 3.03 33.25 -22.47
CA LYS A 44 3.03 31.92 -21.85
C LYS A 44 1.57 31.45 -21.69
N GLY A 45 1.22 30.35 -22.35
CA GLY A 45 -0.14 29.78 -22.40
C GLY A 45 -0.83 29.88 -23.77
N ASP A 46 -0.27 30.65 -24.71
CA ASP A 46 -0.79 30.72 -26.07
C ASP A 46 -0.42 29.45 -26.88
N ILE A 47 -1.33 28.99 -27.74
CA ILE A 47 -1.08 27.86 -28.66
C ILE A 47 -0.26 28.37 -29.86
N SER A 48 0.76 27.61 -30.27
CA SER A 48 1.59 27.97 -31.41
C SER A 48 0.77 27.96 -32.72
N PRO A 49 0.87 29.00 -33.58
CA PRO A 49 0.20 29.03 -34.88
C PRO A 49 0.87 28.14 -35.93
N LYS A 50 1.98 27.48 -35.60
CA LYS A 50 2.71 26.54 -36.46
C LYS A 50 3.19 25.35 -35.65
N ASP A 51 3.21 24.19 -36.30
CA ASP A 51 3.73 22.95 -35.72
C ASP A 51 5.22 23.12 -35.35
N ILE A 52 5.57 22.73 -34.13
CA ILE A 52 6.95 22.73 -33.65
C ILE A 52 7.43 21.28 -33.65
N ILE A 53 8.47 20.99 -34.42
CA ILE A 53 9.03 19.63 -34.51
C ILE A 53 10.22 19.49 -33.56
N ALA A 54 10.26 18.41 -32.77
CA ALA A 54 11.35 18.11 -31.87
C ALA A 54 12.67 17.86 -32.64
N PRO A 55 13.73 18.66 -32.43
CA PRO A 55 14.99 18.51 -33.17
C PRO A 55 15.84 17.32 -32.71
N PHE A 56 15.57 16.78 -31.52
CA PHE A 56 16.21 15.60 -30.94
C PHE A 56 15.26 14.90 -29.96
N THR A 57 15.60 13.68 -29.58
CA THR A 57 14.85 12.90 -28.60
C THR A 57 15.18 13.36 -27.19
N PHE A 58 14.17 13.63 -26.34
CA PHE A 58 14.38 13.99 -24.94
C PHE A 58 13.29 13.42 -24.03
N ASP A 59 13.65 13.19 -22.76
CA ASP A 59 12.73 12.71 -21.74
C ASP A 59 11.93 13.87 -21.15
N ILE A 60 10.63 13.65 -20.94
CA ILE A 60 9.78 14.55 -20.15
C ILE A 60 9.91 14.12 -18.69
N ILE A 61 10.59 14.94 -17.89
CA ILE A 61 10.80 14.68 -16.47
C ILE A 61 9.55 15.14 -15.68
N LYS A 62 9.15 14.34 -14.69
CA LYS A 62 8.06 14.70 -13.78
C LYS A 62 8.41 15.92 -12.93
N ASN A 63 7.39 16.69 -12.57
CA ASN A 63 7.51 17.69 -11.51
C ASN A 63 7.92 16.99 -10.19
N SER A 64 8.87 17.58 -9.45
CA SER A 64 9.38 17.05 -8.18
C SER A 64 8.28 16.79 -7.15
N GLU A 65 7.24 17.62 -7.09
CA GLU A 65 6.10 17.42 -6.18
C GLU A 65 5.28 16.19 -6.55
N ILE A 66 5.03 15.98 -7.85
CA ILE A 66 4.29 14.82 -8.35
C ILE A 66 5.12 13.56 -8.10
N LEU A 67 6.40 13.59 -8.44
CA LEU A 67 7.32 12.48 -8.22
C LEU A 67 7.41 12.10 -6.73
N SER A 68 7.52 13.09 -5.83
CA SER A 68 7.55 12.84 -4.39
C SER A 68 6.26 12.18 -3.89
N LYS A 69 5.09 12.65 -4.36
CA LYS A 69 3.79 12.06 -3.99
C LYS A 69 3.64 10.63 -4.54
N GLU A 70 4.13 10.35 -5.74
CA GLU A 70 4.12 8.99 -6.29
C GLU A 70 5.06 8.05 -5.52
N LYS A 71 6.26 8.54 -5.15
CA LYS A 71 7.21 7.82 -4.31
C LYS A 71 6.63 7.48 -2.93
N GLU A 72 5.97 8.44 -2.29
CA GLU A 72 5.26 8.22 -1.01
C GLU A 72 4.12 7.20 -1.16
N ARG A 73 3.30 7.31 -2.22
CA ARG A 73 2.24 6.32 -2.49
C ARG A 73 2.79 4.92 -2.73
N ALA A 74 3.89 4.79 -3.47
CA ALA A 74 4.52 3.50 -3.73
C ALA A 74 5.05 2.86 -2.43
N TYR A 75 5.65 3.68 -1.56
CA TYR A 75 6.08 3.26 -0.23
C TYR A 75 4.89 2.79 0.63
N ASP A 76 3.83 3.59 0.72
CA ASP A 76 2.67 3.32 1.58
C ASP A 76 1.80 2.15 1.09
N ASN A 77 1.65 2.00 -0.23
CA ASN A 77 0.85 0.94 -0.83
C ASN A 77 1.56 -0.41 -0.83
N THR A 78 2.86 -0.45 -0.53
CA THR A 78 3.60 -1.70 -0.39
C THR A 78 3.24 -2.38 0.94
N PRO A 79 2.59 -3.56 0.91
CA PRO A 79 2.10 -4.21 2.12
C PRO A 79 3.24 -4.60 3.07
N PRO A 80 3.08 -4.43 4.39
CA PRO A 80 4.00 -4.98 5.38
C PRO A 80 4.05 -6.50 5.30
N VAL A 81 5.22 -7.06 5.53
CA VAL A 81 5.49 -8.50 5.48
C VAL A 81 5.37 -9.11 6.87
N LEU A 82 4.56 -10.15 6.97
CA LEU A 82 4.38 -10.97 8.15
C LEU A 82 4.86 -12.39 7.86
N VAL A 83 5.45 -13.04 8.85
CA VAL A 83 5.94 -14.42 8.76
C VAL A 83 5.11 -15.29 9.69
N TYR A 84 4.49 -16.32 9.12
CA TYR A 84 3.77 -17.36 9.84
C TYR A 84 4.73 -18.48 10.20
N ASP A 85 4.79 -18.80 11.49
CA ASP A 85 5.66 -19.85 12.03
C ASP A 85 4.84 -21.11 12.36
N GLU A 86 4.92 -22.11 11.47
CA GLU A 86 4.27 -23.41 11.65
C GLU A 86 4.83 -24.18 12.85
N ASN A 87 6.12 -24.03 13.17
CA ASN A 87 6.73 -24.71 14.31
C ASN A 87 6.13 -24.20 15.62
N ARG A 88 5.83 -22.89 15.67
CA ARG A 88 5.20 -22.28 16.83
C ARG A 88 3.82 -22.88 17.14
N ASN A 89 3.05 -23.25 16.12
CA ASN A 89 1.78 -23.93 16.31
C ASN A 89 1.97 -25.29 16.97
N VAL A 90 2.95 -26.06 16.47
CA VAL A 90 3.29 -27.38 17.01
C VAL A 90 3.72 -27.26 18.48
N GLU A 91 4.56 -26.30 18.81
CA GLU A 91 4.97 -26.03 20.19
C GLU A 91 3.78 -25.71 21.12
N ILE A 92 2.89 -24.81 20.69
CA ILE A 92 1.72 -24.40 21.47
C ILE A 92 0.78 -25.58 21.71
N LEU A 93 0.48 -26.34 20.66
CA LEU A 93 -0.41 -27.51 20.76
C LEU A 93 0.22 -28.62 21.61
N ASN A 94 1.52 -28.89 21.47
CA ASN A 94 2.22 -29.86 22.30
C ASN A 94 2.23 -29.46 23.77
N SER A 95 2.41 -28.17 24.09
CA SER A 95 2.30 -27.66 25.45
C SER A 95 0.90 -27.88 26.02
N PHE A 96 -0.14 -27.66 25.22
CA PHE A 96 -1.52 -27.91 25.61
C PHE A 96 -1.80 -29.40 25.86
N PHE A 97 -1.36 -30.28 24.95
CA PHE A 97 -1.54 -31.73 25.10
C PHE A 97 -0.78 -32.29 26.31
N SER A 98 0.44 -31.84 26.54
CA SER A 98 1.23 -32.25 27.71
C SER A 98 0.52 -31.87 29.02
N PHE A 99 -0.11 -30.70 29.06
CA PHE A 99 -0.92 -30.27 30.21
C PHE A 99 -2.17 -31.14 30.39
N LYS A 100 -2.89 -31.45 29.31
CA LYS A 100 -4.04 -32.36 29.32
C LYS A 100 -3.64 -33.75 29.83
N ASP A 101 -2.54 -34.31 29.34
CA ASP A 101 -2.02 -35.61 29.75
C ASP A 101 -1.62 -35.64 31.23
N LEU A 102 -1.06 -34.54 31.74
CA LEU A 102 -0.75 -34.37 33.16
C LEU A 102 -2.04 -34.40 34.00
N VAL A 103 -3.08 -33.65 33.61
CA VAL A 103 -4.37 -33.65 34.32
C VAL A 103 -5.03 -35.02 34.28
N ASP A 104 -5.05 -35.69 33.12
CA ASP A 104 -5.60 -37.03 32.97
C ASP A 104 -4.86 -38.07 33.82
N SER A 105 -3.53 -37.96 33.91
CA SER A 105 -2.69 -38.82 34.75
C SER A 105 -3.00 -38.61 36.23
N LEU A 106 -3.13 -37.36 36.68
CA LEU A 106 -3.51 -37.05 38.06
C LEU A 106 -4.92 -37.56 38.41
N ASN A 107 -5.84 -37.57 37.44
CA ASN A 107 -7.20 -38.04 37.67
C ASN A 107 -7.32 -39.57 37.78
N LYS A 108 -6.49 -40.31 37.02
CA LYS A 108 -6.44 -41.79 37.03
C LYS A 108 -5.77 -42.36 38.28
N ASN A 109 -4.85 -41.62 38.90
CA ASN A 109 -4.13 -42.07 40.07
C ASN A 109 -5.01 -42.00 41.34
N VAL A 110 -4.75 -42.90 42.32
CA VAL A 110 -5.52 -42.99 43.59
C VAL A 110 -5.14 -41.88 44.59
N PHE A 111 -4.55 -40.77 44.12
CA PHE A 111 -4.22 -39.62 44.98
C PHE A 111 -5.48 -39.05 45.65
N LYS A 112 -5.34 -38.48 46.84
CA LYS A 112 -6.45 -37.72 47.45
C LYS A 112 -6.74 -36.46 46.62
N SER A 113 -8.00 -35.99 46.65
CA SER A 113 -8.42 -34.80 45.88
C SER A 113 -7.49 -33.60 46.11
N ASP A 114 -7.12 -33.31 47.37
CA ASP A 114 -6.28 -32.17 47.72
C ASP A 114 -4.84 -32.31 47.22
N GLU A 115 -4.30 -33.53 47.20
CA GLU A 115 -2.95 -33.82 46.71
C GLU A 115 -2.84 -33.56 45.20
N ARG A 116 -3.85 -33.98 44.41
CA ARG A 116 -3.89 -33.74 42.95
C ARG A 116 -3.88 -32.24 42.63
N ARG A 117 -4.69 -31.47 43.36
CA ARG A 117 -4.80 -30.01 43.19
C ARG A 117 -3.48 -29.31 43.51
N LYS A 118 -2.81 -29.74 44.59
CA LYS A 118 -1.51 -29.20 44.99
C LYS A 118 -0.44 -29.49 43.92
N ILE A 119 -0.33 -30.74 43.47
CA ILE A 119 0.64 -31.14 42.43
C ILE A 119 0.44 -30.32 41.16
N LEU A 120 -0.82 -30.12 40.72
CA LEU A 120 -1.11 -29.34 39.53
C LEU A 120 -0.68 -27.88 39.67
N LYS A 121 -0.99 -27.23 40.80
CA LYS A 121 -0.59 -25.85 41.09
C LYS A 121 0.93 -25.67 41.18
N ASP A 122 1.62 -26.64 41.77
CA ASP A 122 3.08 -26.61 41.88
C ASP A 122 3.76 -26.80 40.51
N SER A 123 3.12 -27.56 39.61
CA SER A 123 3.64 -27.85 38.26
C SER A 123 3.35 -26.73 37.25
N VAL A 124 2.26 -25.98 37.45
CA VAL A 124 1.75 -25.00 36.48
C VAL A 124 1.56 -23.65 37.17
N LYS A 125 2.44 -22.70 36.84
CA LYS A 125 2.37 -21.34 37.39
C LYS A 125 1.11 -20.62 36.90
N ASN A 126 0.50 -19.82 37.78
CA ASN A 126 -0.59 -18.88 37.51
C ASN A 126 -1.91 -19.51 37.02
N ILE A 127 -2.24 -20.71 37.47
CA ILE A 127 -3.56 -21.32 37.25
C ILE A 127 -4.53 -20.95 38.39
N SER A 128 -5.78 -20.58 38.09
CA SER A 128 -6.74 -20.25 39.16
C SER A 128 -7.26 -21.50 39.88
N ASP A 129 -7.63 -21.32 41.14
CA ASP A 129 -8.24 -22.37 41.96
C ASP A 129 -9.53 -22.92 41.34
N ASP A 130 -10.33 -22.04 40.73
CA ASP A 130 -11.58 -22.42 40.10
C ASP A 130 -11.34 -23.25 38.83
N LEU A 131 -10.31 -22.90 38.05
CA LEU A 131 -9.90 -23.70 36.90
C LEU A 131 -9.37 -25.08 37.36
N VAL A 132 -8.56 -25.13 38.42
CA VAL A 132 -8.13 -26.42 38.99
C VAL A 132 -9.33 -27.28 39.42
N ASN A 133 -10.36 -26.68 40.00
CA ASN A 133 -11.56 -27.40 40.42
C ASN A 133 -12.33 -28.01 39.23
N ILE A 134 -12.55 -27.26 38.15
CA ILE A 134 -13.26 -27.77 36.97
C ILE A 134 -12.43 -28.81 36.20
N LEU A 135 -11.10 -28.75 36.28
CA LEU A 135 -10.22 -29.71 35.60
C LEU A 135 -10.29 -31.11 36.20
N PHE A 136 -10.70 -31.22 37.46
CA PHE A 136 -10.93 -32.49 38.15
C PHE A 136 -12.41 -32.84 38.30
N SER A 137 -13.31 -32.14 37.60
CA SER A 137 -14.74 -32.45 37.55
C SER A 137 -15.12 -33.18 36.26
N GLU A 138 -16.40 -33.57 36.13
CA GLU A 138 -16.92 -34.28 34.95
C GLU A 138 -16.87 -33.42 33.67
N GLU A 139 -16.90 -32.09 33.83
CA GLU A 139 -16.87 -31.10 32.76
C GLU A 139 -15.49 -30.93 32.12
N SER A 140 -14.42 -31.41 32.77
CA SER A 140 -13.03 -31.28 32.33
C SER A 140 -12.82 -31.65 30.85
N LYS A 141 -13.37 -32.81 30.43
CA LYS A 141 -13.29 -33.28 29.04
C LYS A 141 -13.92 -32.31 28.05
N ASN A 142 -15.03 -31.68 28.42
CA ASN A 142 -15.72 -30.71 27.57
C ASN A 142 -14.92 -29.42 27.44
N VAL A 143 -14.33 -28.94 28.55
CA VAL A 143 -13.44 -27.76 28.53
C VAL A 143 -12.24 -28.03 27.63
N PHE A 144 -11.52 -29.13 27.83
CA PHE A 144 -10.36 -29.48 27.02
C PHE A 144 -10.69 -29.62 25.53
N ASN A 145 -11.75 -30.34 25.18
CA ASN A 145 -12.15 -30.52 23.78
C ASN A 145 -12.55 -29.20 23.11
N PHE A 146 -13.20 -28.31 23.86
CA PHE A 146 -13.55 -26.99 23.35
C PHE A 146 -12.30 -26.13 23.11
N VAL A 147 -11.42 -26.02 24.12
CA VAL A 147 -10.18 -25.24 24.02
C VAL A 147 -9.25 -25.80 22.93
N GLU A 148 -9.14 -27.12 22.78
CA GLU A 148 -8.35 -27.75 21.73
C GLU A 148 -8.80 -27.31 20.33
N LYS A 149 -10.12 -27.34 20.07
CA LYS A 149 -10.69 -26.93 18.79
C LYS A 149 -10.50 -25.45 18.54
N SER A 150 -10.75 -24.62 19.55
CA SER A 150 -10.59 -23.17 19.45
C SER A 150 -9.12 -22.78 19.25
N LEU A 151 -8.17 -23.41 19.93
CA LEU A 151 -6.73 -23.19 19.72
C LEU A 151 -6.32 -23.54 18.29
N LYS A 152 -6.71 -24.72 17.79
CA LYS A 152 -6.40 -25.13 16.41
C LYS A 152 -6.94 -24.12 15.40
N TYR A 153 -8.22 -23.76 15.51
CA TYR A 153 -8.85 -22.76 14.63
C TYR A 153 -8.13 -21.40 14.69
N THR A 154 -7.86 -20.90 15.89
CA THR A 154 -7.23 -19.58 16.08
C THR A 154 -5.79 -19.57 15.54
N LEU A 155 -5.02 -20.62 15.78
CA LEU A 155 -3.65 -20.72 15.26
C LEU A 155 -3.64 -20.81 13.72
N ASP A 156 -4.54 -21.58 13.12
CA ASP A 156 -4.68 -21.68 11.66
C ASP A 156 -5.12 -20.35 11.04
N PHE A 157 -5.97 -19.58 11.73
CA PHE A 157 -6.34 -18.23 11.29
C PHE A 157 -5.14 -17.27 11.33
N GLY A 158 -4.28 -17.43 12.33
CA GLY A 158 -3.07 -16.66 12.55
C GLY A 158 -3.23 -15.61 13.66
N VAL A 159 -2.22 -15.50 14.52
CA VAL A 159 -2.19 -14.67 15.71
C VAL A 159 -0.89 -13.88 15.77
N ILE A 160 -0.99 -12.57 15.70
CA ILE A 160 0.11 -11.66 15.97
C ILE A 160 0.05 -11.16 17.41
N GLY A 161 1.22 -10.83 17.99
CA GLY A 161 1.27 -10.32 19.36
C GLY A 161 0.56 -8.97 19.51
N ASP A 162 0.91 -8.02 18.65
CA ASP A 162 0.34 -6.69 18.65
C ASP A 162 0.21 -6.20 17.19
N LYS A 163 -1.02 -5.84 16.79
CA LYS A 163 -1.26 -5.27 15.46
C LYS A 163 -0.89 -3.80 15.38
N SER A 164 -0.85 -3.07 16.49
CA SER A 164 -0.61 -1.62 16.52
C SER A 164 0.79 -1.24 16.00
N VAL A 165 1.74 -2.18 16.08
CA VAL A 165 3.11 -1.98 15.58
C VAL A 165 3.24 -2.16 14.06
N ILE A 166 2.19 -2.60 13.39
CA ILE A 166 2.20 -2.84 11.93
C ILE A 166 1.88 -1.53 11.21
N PRO A 167 2.76 -1.04 10.33
CA PRO A 167 2.53 0.19 9.59
C PRO A 167 1.59 -0.11 8.41
N PHE A 168 0.30 -0.30 8.68
CA PHE A 168 -0.69 -0.58 7.64
C PHE A 168 -0.75 0.54 6.61
N GLY A 169 -0.75 0.15 5.32
CA GLY A 169 -1.10 1.07 4.23
C GLY A 169 -2.60 1.36 4.21
N LYS A 170 -3.03 2.20 3.26
CA LYS A 170 -4.45 2.61 3.13
C LYS A 170 -5.41 1.44 2.95
N ASP A 171 -4.97 0.42 2.21
CA ASP A 171 -5.78 -0.77 1.94
C ASP A 171 -5.81 -1.75 3.13
N ARG A 172 -5.06 -1.48 4.21
CA ARG A 172 -4.93 -2.33 5.41
C ARG A 172 -4.63 -3.80 5.08
N LYS A 173 -3.86 -4.04 4.03
CA LYS A 173 -3.39 -5.38 3.63
C LYS A 173 -2.00 -5.65 4.16
N VAL A 174 -1.70 -6.93 4.35
CA VAL A 174 -0.39 -7.46 4.72
C VAL A 174 -0.03 -8.60 3.79
N SER A 175 1.27 -8.82 3.58
CA SER A 175 1.77 -9.98 2.88
C SER A 175 2.21 -11.04 3.89
N LEU A 176 1.49 -12.16 3.95
CA LEU A 176 1.76 -13.25 4.89
C LEU A 176 2.59 -14.34 4.20
N LYS A 177 3.84 -14.52 4.65
CA LYS A 177 4.72 -15.62 4.25
C LYS A 177 4.43 -16.87 5.09
N ILE A 178 4.15 -17.99 4.43
CA ILE A 178 3.87 -19.30 5.03
C ILE A 178 4.78 -20.32 4.35
N GLY A 179 5.92 -20.63 4.97
CA GLY A 179 6.99 -21.41 4.34
C GLY A 179 7.44 -20.76 3.04
N ASN A 180 7.25 -21.45 1.91
CA ASN A 180 7.61 -20.95 0.57
C ASN A 180 6.48 -20.21 -0.16
N ARG A 181 5.32 -20.07 0.48
CA ARG A 181 4.15 -19.39 -0.11
C ARG A 181 4.01 -17.99 0.48
N GLU A 182 3.51 -17.07 -0.32
CA GLU A 182 3.20 -15.71 0.11
C GLU A 182 1.76 -15.38 -0.30
N ILE A 183 0.96 -14.92 0.66
CA ILE A 183 -0.48 -14.69 0.48
C ILE A 183 -0.81 -13.29 0.98
N LEU A 184 -1.54 -12.52 0.18
CA LEU A 184 -2.05 -11.22 0.59
C LEU A 184 -3.30 -11.40 1.46
N LYS A 185 -3.28 -10.85 2.68
CA LYS A 185 -4.41 -10.85 3.61
C LYS A 185 -4.79 -9.44 4.02
N ASN A 186 -6.06 -9.22 4.32
CA ASN A 186 -6.50 -8.02 5.03
C ASN A 186 -6.18 -8.14 6.53
N ASP A 187 -6.11 -7.01 7.22
CA ASP A 187 -5.84 -6.96 8.66
C ASP A 187 -6.88 -7.69 9.51
N ASN A 188 -8.13 -7.81 9.03
CA ASN A 188 -9.20 -8.54 9.68
C ASN A 188 -9.16 -10.07 9.45
N GLU A 189 -8.24 -10.56 8.60
CA GLU A 189 -8.05 -12.00 8.31
C GLU A 189 -6.91 -12.64 9.13
N ILE A 190 -6.47 -11.93 10.16
CA ILE A 190 -5.48 -12.32 11.17
C ILE A 190 -6.01 -11.82 12.50
N PHE A 191 -5.73 -12.49 13.62
CA PHE A 191 -6.05 -11.99 14.95
C PHE A 191 -4.84 -11.36 15.64
N ASP A 192 -5.06 -10.37 16.49
CA ASP A 192 -4.20 -10.15 17.65
C ASP A 192 -4.66 -11.00 18.85
N LEU A 193 -3.87 -10.99 19.93
CA LEU A 193 -4.21 -11.76 21.14
C LEU A 193 -5.56 -11.37 21.76
N ASN A 194 -5.95 -10.10 21.70
CA ASN A 194 -7.20 -9.61 22.27
C ASN A 194 -8.39 -9.96 21.38
N GLU A 195 -8.25 -9.81 20.06
CA GLU A 195 -9.25 -10.20 19.08
C GLU A 195 -9.51 -11.71 19.12
N ALA A 196 -8.46 -12.53 19.26
CA ALA A 196 -8.60 -13.98 19.41
C ALA A 196 -9.43 -14.34 20.66
N LYS A 197 -9.16 -13.66 21.79
CA LYS A 197 -9.93 -13.84 23.03
C LYS A 197 -11.39 -13.40 22.87
N GLU A 198 -11.63 -12.23 22.28
CA GLU A 198 -12.99 -11.73 22.05
C GLU A 198 -13.76 -12.57 21.04
N HIS A 199 -13.07 -13.13 20.03
CA HIS A 199 -13.65 -14.09 19.10
C HIS A 199 -14.13 -15.34 19.84
N LEU A 200 -13.27 -15.95 20.67
CA LEU A 200 -13.64 -17.12 21.45
C LEU A 200 -14.82 -16.85 22.40
N LYS A 201 -14.79 -15.70 23.08
CA LYS A 201 -15.87 -15.25 23.95
C LYS A 201 -17.21 -15.16 23.20
N LYS A 202 -17.21 -14.52 22.03
CA LYS A 202 -18.39 -14.42 21.16
C LYS A 202 -18.87 -15.79 20.69
N GLU A 203 -17.96 -16.70 20.35
CA GLU A 203 -18.28 -18.07 19.94
C GLU A 203 -19.00 -18.83 21.06
N ILE A 204 -18.49 -18.78 22.30
CA ILE A 204 -19.09 -19.43 23.47
C ILE A 204 -20.50 -18.88 23.72
N ILE A 205 -20.66 -17.55 23.74
CA ILE A 205 -21.95 -16.89 24.00
C ILE A 205 -22.97 -17.29 22.94
N LYS A 206 -22.55 -17.30 21.67
CA LYS A 206 -23.42 -17.67 20.53
C LYS A 206 -23.87 -19.13 20.59
N LYS A 207 -23.00 -20.04 21.01
CA LYS A 207 -23.26 -21.49 20.94
C LYS A 207 -23.90 -22.08 22.20
N TYR A 208 -23.60 -21.55 23.38
CA TYR A 208 -24.01 -22.15 24.65
C TYR A 208 -24.85 -21.22 25.52
N SER A 209 -24.38 -19.99 25.75
CA SER A 209 -24.99 -18.87 26.49
C SER A 209 -23.92 -18.09 27.26
N GLY A 210 -24.24 -16.87 27.69
CA GLY A 210 -23.36 -16.06 28.54
C GLY A 210 -23.11 -16.62 29.95
N ASN A 211 -23.93 -17.55 30.43
CA ASN A 211 -23.79 -18.14 31.77
C ASN A 211 -23.07 -19.50 31.76
N SER A 212 -22.57 -19.95 30.60
CA SER A 212 -21.86 -21.22 30.49
C SER A 212 -20.56 -21.20 31.29
N TYR A 213 -20.27 -22.29 32.02
CA TYR A 213 -18.97 -22.49 32.68
C TYR A 213 -17.80 -22.39 31.70
N LEU A 214 -18.01 -22.73 30.42
CA LEU A 214 -17.02 -22.58 29.35
C LEU A 214 -16.55 -21.13 29.22
N LEU A 215 -17.43 -20.16 29.42
CA LEU A 215 -17.07 -18.75 29.31
C LEU A 215 -15.95 -18.37 30.28
N LYS A 216 -15.97 -18.91 31.49
CA LYS A 216 -14.90 -18.67 32.46
C LYS A 216 -13.69 -19.57 32.17
N TYR A 217 -13.90 -20.88 32.20
CA TYR A 217 -12.81 -21.84 32.27
C TYR A 217 -12.12 -22.08 30.92
N ALA A 218 -12.88 -22.09 29.82
CA ALA A 218 -12.27 -22.22 28.51
C ALA A 218 -11.54 -20.94 28.11
N LEU A 219 -12.06 -19.75 28.44
CA LEU A 219 -11.33 -18.50 28.20
C LEU A 219 -10.03 -18.44 29.01
N GLU A 220 -10.05 -18.82 30.28
CA GLU A 220 -8.84 -18.82 31.12
C GLU A 220 -7.78 -19.77 30.56
N MET A 221 -8.16 -21.02 30.27
CA MET A 221 -7.25 -22.02 29.71
C MET A 221 -6.75 -21.61 28.32
N PHE A 222 -7.63 -21.11 27.45
CA PHE A 222 -7.25 -20.65 26.12
C PHE A 222 -6.22 -19.52 26.20
N GLN A 223 -6.44 -18.51 27.04
CA GLN A 223 -5.49 -17.40 27.24
C GLN A 223 -4.14 -17.87 27.78
N TYR A 224 -4.12 -18.92 28.61
CA TYR A 224 -2.89 -19.48 29.15
C TYR A 224 -1.99 -20.08 28.05
N PHE A 225 -2.58 -20.77 27.08
CA PHE A 225 -1.84 -21.46 26.01
C PHE A 225 -1.64 -20.62 24.76
N LEU A 226 -2.56 -19.69 24.47
CA LEU A 226 -2.50 -18.87 23.28
C LEU A 226 -1.21 -18.03 23.27
N LYS A 227 -0.41 -18.20 22.22
CA LYS A 227 0.77 -17.38 21.94
C LYS A 227 0.75 -16.97 20.47
N PRO A 228 1.43 -15.86 20.12
CA PRO A 228 1.56 -15.46 18.72
C PRO A 228 2.30 -16.53 17.91
N ASN A 229 1.85 -16.72 16.68
CA ASN A 229 2.47 -17.54 15.63
C ASN A 229 2.72 -16.74 14.33
N ILE A 230 2.41 -15.44 14.33
CA ILE A 230 2.75 -14.50 13.27
C ILE A 230 3.69 -13.44 13.82
N PHE A 231 4.74 -13.16 13.07
CA PHE A 231 5.77 -12.19 13.40
C PHE A 231 5.93 -11.13 12.31
N PHE A 232 6.17 -9.89 12.72
CA PHE A 232 6.38 -8.79 11.78
C PHE A 232 7.83 -8.75 11.32
N ASP A 233 8.04 -8.89 10.01
CA ASP A 233 9.35 -8.74 9.38
C ASP A 233 9.58 -7.28 8.99
N ARG A 234 10.14 -6.53 9.95
CA ARG A 234 10.42 -5.09 9.81
C ARG A 234 11.43 -4.81 8.71
N ASP A 235 12.45 -5.66 8.60
CA ASP A 235 13.58 -5.44 7.70
C ASP A 235 13.17 -5.69 6.25
N GLU A 236 12.50 -6.82 5.99
CA GLU A 236 11.95 -7.12 4.66
C GLU A 236 10.90 -6.07 4.24
N THR A 237 10.05 -5.65 5.18
CA THR A 237 9.05 -4.60 4.89
C THR A 237 9.72 -3.30 4.48
N SER A 238 10.72 -2.86 5.25
CA SER A 238 11.45 -1.61 4.97
C SER A 238 12.18 -1.70 3.63
N PHE A 239 12.84 -2.83 3.38
CA PHE A 239 13.52 -3.11 2.12
C PHE A 239 12.56 -3.03 0.91
N ARG A 240 11.41 -3.72 0.98
CA ARG A 240 10.43 -3.73 -0.11
C ARG A 240 9.84 -2.35 -0.36
N ARG A 241 9.58 -1.58 0.70
CA ARG A 241 9.03 -0.23 0.60
C ARG A 241 10.01 0.76 -0.01
N GLU A 242 11.26 0.75 0.42
CA GLU A 242 12.30 1.58 -0.21
C GLU A 242 12.55 1.15 -1.66
N LYS A 243 12.52 -0.15 -1.96
CA LYS A 243 12.60 -0.65 -3.33
C LYS A 243 11.46 -0.11 -4.19
N ALA A 244 10.21 -0.24 -3.75
CA ALA A 244 9.04 0.25 -4.50
C ALA A 244 9.10 1.77 -4.75
N LYS A 245 9.55 2.53 -3.74
CA LYS A 245 9.79 3.97 -3.85
C LYS A 245 10.87 4.31 -4.88
N ASN A 246 11.96 3.55 -4.92
CA ASN A 246 13.06 3.77 -5.86
C ASN A 246 12.74 3.33 -7.29
N GLU A 247 11.79 2.41 -7.47
CA GLU A 247 11.31 1.95 -8.78
C GLU A 247 10.30 2.92 -9.45
N VAL A 248 9.87 3.98 -8.76
CA VAL A 248 9.01 5.01 -9.34
C VAL A 248 9.76 5.78 -10.43
N SER A 249 9.30 5.61 -11.68
CA SER A 249 9.87 6.31 -12.85
C SER A 249 9.83 7.83 -12.68
N GLU A 250 10.97 8.48 -12.92
CA GLU A 250 11.10 9.94 -12.93
C GLU A 250 10.58 10.56 -14.23
N LYS A 251 10.35 9.73 -15.26
CA LYS A 251 9.91 10.15 -16.59
C LYS A 251 8.39 10.03 -16.71
N VAL A 252 7.75 11.07 -17.26
CA VAL A 252 6.35 11.05 -17.72
C VAL A 252 6.28 10.32 -19.07
N GLY A 253 7.25 10.58 -19.93
CA GLY A 253 7.30 10.05 -21.29
C GLY A 253 8.58 10.47 -22.00
N ILE A 254 8.67 10.14 -23.28
CA ILE A 254 9.77 10.49 -24.17
C ILE A 254 9.19 11.18 -25.40
N VAL A 255 9.81 12.27 -25.82
CA VAL A 255 9.53 12.91 -27.12
C VAL A 255 10.64 12.48 -28.06
N LEU A 256 10.29 11.85 -29.18
CA LEU A 256 11.24 11.39 -30.18
C LEU A 256 11.59 12.52 -31.15
N LYS A 257 12.82 12.49 -31.68
CA LYS A 257 13.22 13.37 -32.78
C LYS A 257 12.23 13.25 -33.94
N GLY A 258 11.68 14.37 -34.39
CA GLY A 258 10.71 14.42 -35.49
C GLY A 258 9.23 14.42 -35.06
N GLU A 259 8.93 14.26 -33.76
CA GLU A 259 7.56 14.40 -33.26
C GLU A 259 7.11 15.86 -33.18
N ILE A 260 5.81 16.08 -33.37
CA ILE A 260 5.18 17.39 -33.26
C ILE A 260 4.87 17.68 -31.79
N ILE A 261 5.33 18.84 -31.32
CA ILE A 261 5.06 19.39 -29.99
C ILE A 261 3.85 20.33 -30.13
N VAL A 262 2.78 20.01 -29.39
CA VAL A 262 1.52 20.76 -29.36
C VAL A 262 1.46 21.67 -28.13
#